data_AF-A0A196LBH9-F1
#
_entry.id   AF-A0A196LBH9-F1
#
_cell.length_a   1.000
_cell.length_b   1.000
_cell.length_c   1.000
_cell.angle_alpha   90.00
_cell.angle_beta   90.00
_cell.angle_gamma   90.00
#
_symmetry.space_group_name_H-M   'P 1'
#
loop_
_entity.id
_entity.type
_entity.pdbx_description
1 polymer ?
#
loop_
_entity_poly.entity_id
_entity_poly.type
_entity_poly.pdbx_seq_one_letter_code
_entity_poly.pdbx_strand_id
1 'polypeptide(L)'
;MDAAIDRIATRYPDIDRARIESLVSDSAHGHDDARVRDFIPVLVEHEVMEKLRAEAEPVPVADLDLGPAVDDPRPGDPQRPDPAEVDRASEQHTGPLLGDLRNG
;
A
#
# COMPACT_ATOMS: atom_id res chain seq x y z
N MET A 1 -20.31 13.56 -14.71
CA MET A 1 -19.41 12.50 -15.23
C MET A 1 -18.02 13.06 -15.54
N ASP A 2 -17.91 14.33 -15.89
CA ASP A 2 -16.65 15.02 -16.25
C ASP A 2 -15.48 14.79 -15.28
N ALA A 3 -15.72 14.87 -13.97
CA ALA A 3 -14.67 14.61 -12.97
C ALA A 3 -14.12 13.17 -13.03
N ALA A 4 -14.92 12.18 -13.44
CA ALA A 4 -14.45 10.81 -13.64
C ALA A 4 -13.64 10.70 -14.94
N ILE A 5 -14.11 11.34 -16.03
CA ILE A 5 -13.39 11.43 -17.30
C ILE A 5 -12.00 12.05 -17.10
N ASP A 6 -11.92 13.17 -16.36
CA ASP A 6 -10.65 13.84 -16.08
C ASP A 6 -9.68 12.95 -15.29
N ARG A 7 -10.18 12.20 -14.30
CA ARG A 7 -9.35 11.25 -13.53
C ARG A 7 -8.83 10.11 -14.40
N ILE A 8 -9.67 9.55 -15.26
CA ILE A 8 -9.26 8.48 -16.19
C ILE A 8 -8.27 9.02 -17.21
N ALA A 9 -8.53 10.18 -17.82
CA ALA A 9 -7.62 10.81 -18.79
C ALA A 9 -6.26 11.15 -18.18
N THR A 10 -6.24 11.56 -16.91
CA THR A 10 -4.99 11.79 -16.17
C THR A 10 -4.21 10.49 -15.95
N ARG A 11 -4.91 9.36 -15.72
CA ARG A 11 -4.29 8.05 -15.51
C ARG A 11 -3.86 7.35 -16.81
N TYR A 12 -4.57 7.60 -17.90
CA TYR A 12 -4.33 7.02 -19.22
C TYR A 12 -4.09 8.13 -20.26
N PRO A 13 -2.96 8.87 -20.17
CA PRO A 13 -2.70 10.01 -21.05
C PRO A 13 -2.52 9.62 -22.52
N ASP A 14 -2.17 8.37 -22.80
CA ASP A 14 -1.98 7.84 -24.15
C ASP A 14 -3.30 7.48 -24.86
N ILE A 15 -4.42 7.49 -24.12
CA ILE A 15 -5.74 7.19 -24.66
C ILE A 15 -6.46 8.50 -24.97
N ASP A 16 -7.02 8.59 -26.17
CA ASP A 16 -7.78 9.77 -26.60
C ASP A 16 -8.96 10.05 -25.64
N ARG A 17 -9.14 11.32 -25.28
CA ARG A 17 -10.21 11.76 -24.39
C ARG A 17 -11.59 11.41 -24.94
N ALA A 18 -11.79 11.55 -26.26
CA ALA A 18 -13.07 11.19 -26.89
C ALA A 18 -13.40 9.69 -26.73
N ARG A 19 -12.37 8.83 -26.73
CA ARG A 19 -12.52 7.39 -26.46
C ARG A 19 -12.94 7.14 -25.01
N ILE A 20 -12.32 7.83 -24.06
CA ILE A 20 -12.67 7.74 -22.63
C ILE A 20 -14.12 8.20 -22.40
N GLU A 21 -14.52 9.32 -23.01
CA GLU A 21 -15.88 9.85 -22.93
C GLU A 21 -16.91 8.84 -23.46
N SER A 22 -16.62 8.18 -24.59
CA SER A 22 -17.47 7.10 -25.13
C SER A 22 -17.61 5.96 -24.13
N LEU A 23 -16.50 5.45 -23.58
CA LEU A 23 -16.51 4.33 -22.63
C LEU A 23 -17.28 4.66 -21.35
N VAL A 24 -17.14 5.89 -20.84
CA VAL A 24 -17.87 6.38 -19.67
C VAL A 24 -19.37 6.48 -19.97
N SER A 25 -19.74 7.02 -21.13
CA SER A 25 -21.15 7.12 -21.55
C SER A 25 -21.81 5.74 -21.70
N ASP A 26 -21.13 4.79 -22.34
CA ASP A 26 -21.62 3.44 -22.55
C ASP A 26 -21.80 2.71 -21.21
N SER A 27 -20.83 2.86 -20.31
CA SER A 27 -20.89 2.24 -18.98
C SER A 27 -21.97 2.90 -18.12
N ALA A 28 -22.16 4.23 -18.22
CA ALA A 28 -23.21 4.94 -17.49
C ALA A 28 -24.63 4.51 -17.90
N HIS A 29 -24.88 4.28 -19.20
CA HIS A 29 -26.17 3.76 -19.67
C HIS A 29 -26.54 2.40 -19.06
N GLY A 30 -25.54 1.57 -18.74
CA GLY A 30 -25.75 0.29 -18.04
C GLY A 30 -26.37 0.44 -16.65
N HIS A 31 -26.32 1.64 -16.07
CA HIS A 31 -26.79 1.93 -14.71
C HIS A 31 -28.05 2.82 -14.69
N ASP A 32 -28.71 3.07 -15.82
CA ASP A 32 -29.87 3.99 -15.90
C ASP A 32 -31.03 3.59 -14.97
N ASP A 33 -31.22 2.28 -14.78
CA ASP A 33 -32.25 1.67 -13.92
C ASP A 33 -31.82 1.51 -12.44
N ALA A 34 -30.59 1.93 -12.10
CA ALA A 34 -30.08 1.78 -10.74
C ALA A 34 -30.82 2.69 -9.74
N ARG A 35 -31.22 2.11 -8.60
CA ARG A 35 -31.94 2.83 -7.54
C ARG A 35 -31.08 3.86 -6.81
N VAL A 36 -29.77 3.63 -6.73
CA VAL A 36 -28.83 4.52 -6.01
C VAL A 36 -27.86 5.14 -7.00
N ARG A 37 -28.07 6.41 -7.31
CA ARG A 37 -27.33 7.12 -8.37
C ARG A 37 -26.03 7.76 -7.92
N ASP A 38 -25.87 7.97 -6.61
CA ASP A 38 -24.71 8.68 -6.04
C ASP A 38 -23.39 7.92 -6.26
N PHE A 39 -23.44 6.59 -6.38
CA PHE A 39 -22.27 5.74 -6.59
C PHE A 39 -21.99 5.41 -8.05
N ILE A 40 -22.91 5.72 -8.98
CA ILE A 40 -22.74 5.43 -10.41
C ILE A 40 -21.43 6.02 -10.95
N PRO A 41 -21.03 7.27 -10.65
CA PRO A 41 -19.77 7.82 -11.17
C PRO A 41 -18.53 6.99 -10.79
N VAL A 42 -18.52 6.42 -9.58
CA VAL A 42 -17.40 5.60 -9.08
C VAL A 42 -17.40 4.23 -9.74
N LEU A 43 -18.58 3.61 -9.89
CA LEU A 43 -18.72 2.32 -10.57
C LEU A 43 -18.30 2.41 -12.03
N VAL A 44 -18.79 3.43 -12.74
CA VAL A 44 -18.44 3.70 -14.14
C VAL A 44 -16.94 3.93 -14.28
N GLU A 45 -16.33 4.74 -13.41
CA GLU A 45 -14.88 4.95 -13.43
C GLU A 45 -14.13 3.62 -13.28
N HIS A 46 -14.51 2.79 -12.31
CA HIS A 46 -13.88 1.51 -12.08
C HIS A 46 -14.00 0.57 -13.29
N GLU A 47 -15.20 0.44 -13.85
CA GLU A 47 -15.44 -0.40 -15.04
C GLU A 47 -14.63 0.05 -16.25
N VAL A 48 -14.53 1.37 -16.49
CA VAL A 48 -13.73 1.91 -17.59
C VAL A 48 -12.24 1.65 -17.38
N MET A 49 -11.73 1.83 -16.16
CA MET A 49 -10.33 1.53 -15.84
C MET A 49 -10.00 0.04 -16.05
N GLU A 50 -10.88 -0.87 -15.64
CA GLU A 50 -10.68 -2.31 -15.85
C GLU A 50 -10.68 -2.67 -17.35
N LYS A 51 -11.58 -2.08 -18.15
CA LYS A 51 -11.58 -2.24 -19.61
C LYS A 51 -10.27 -1.76 -20.24
N LEU A 52 -9.83 -0.54 -19.90
CA LEU A 52 -8.57 0.01 -20.41
C LEU A 52 -7.35 -0.81 -19.98
N ARG A 53 -7.37 -1.33 -18.75
CA ARG A 53 -6.31 -2.22 -18.23
C ARG A 53 -6.29 -3.58 -18.92
N ALA A 54 -7.43 -4.11 -19.34
CA ALA A 54 -7.48 -5.36 -20.10
C ALA A 54 -7.02 -5.17 -21.56
N GLU A 55 -7.26 -3.98 -22.13
CA GLU A 55 -6.82 -3.61 -23.49
C GLU A 55 -5.32 -3.30 -23.56
N ALA A 56 -4.76 -2.66 -22.54
CA ALA A 56 -3.31 -2.51 -22.39
C ALA A 56 -2.74 -3.86 -21.92
N GLU A 57 -2.10 -4.62 -22.81
CA GLU A 57 -1.55 -5.95 -22.52
C GLU A 57 -0.98 -6.06 -21.09
N PRO A 58 -1.35 -7.10 -20.31
CA PRO A 58 -0.79 -7.28 -18.98
C PRO A 58 0.70 -7.53 -19.13
N VAL A 59 1.54 -6.58 -18.70
CA VAL A 59 2.96 -6.86 -18.46
C VAL A 59 2.99 -7.92 -17.36
N PRO A 60 3.41 -9.17 -17.64
CA PRO A 60 3.48 -10.18 -16.62
C PRO A 60 4.48 -9.72 -15.55
N VAL A 61 3.99 -9.51 -14.33
CA VAL A 61 4.82 -9.25 -13.13
C VAL A 61 5.66 -10.47 -12.72
N ALA A 62 5.74 -11.50 -13.57
CA ALA A 62 6.45 -12.74 -13.32
C ALA A 62 7.98 -12.61 -13.43
N ASP A 63 8.48 -11.54 -14.06
CA ASP A 63 9.93 -11.33 -14.27
C ASP A 63 10.53 -10.24 -13.37
N LEU A 64 9.74 -9.64 -12.47
CA LEU A 64 10.32 -8.82 -11.42
C LEU A 64 10.90 -9.77 -10.37
N ASP A 65 12.19 -10.07 -10.48
CA ASP A 65 13.03 -10.60 -9.38
C ASP A 65 13.13 -9.53 -8.28
N LEU A 66 11.98 -9.18 -7.71
CA LEU A 66 11.91 -8.54 -6.41
C LEU A 66 12.33 -9.63 -5.45
N GLY A 67 13.62 -9.66 -5.15
CA GLY A 67 14.16 -10.45 -4.05
C GLY A 67 13.29 -10.29 -2.79
N PRO A 68 13.41 -11.21 -1.81
CA PRO A 68 12.48 -11.30 -0.68
C PRO A 68 12.23 -9.91 -0.11
N ALA A 69 10.95 -9.50 -0.08
CA ALA A 69 10.50 -8.19 0.34
C ALA A 69 11.34 -7.74 1.55
N VAL A 70 12.25 -6.80 1.30
CA VAL A 70 13.00 -6.18 2.38
C VAL A 70 11.95 -5.49 3.24
N ASP A 71 11.75 -6.03 4.43
CA ASP A 71 11.05 -5.35 5.51
C ASP A 71 11.87 -4.08 5.76
N ASP A 72 11.49 -2.98 5.10
CA ASP A 72 12.17 -1.69 5.25
C ASP A 72 11.89 -1.20 6.68
N PRO A 73 12.86 -1.29 7.60
CA PRO A 73 12.63 -0.85 8.95
C PRO A 73 12.61 0.68 8.89
N ARG A 74 11.40 1.25 8.92
CA ARG A 74 11.18 2.68 8.99
C ARG A 74 12.16 3.30 10.00
N PRO A 75 13.02 4.25 9.60
CA PRO A 75 13.96 4.85 10.53
C PRO A 75 13.15 5.69 11.53
N GLY A 76 12.99 5.18 12.75
CA GLY A 76 12.33 5.92 13.83
C GLY A 76 11.49 5.12 14.80
N ASP A 77 11.32 3.80 14.66
CA ASP A 77 10.74 3.02 15.76
C ASP A 77 11.87 2.63 16.71
N PRO A 78 11.95 3.19 17.94
CA PRO A 78 12.88 2.67 18.92
C PRO A 78 12.48 1.21 19.17
N GLN A 79 13.32 0.26 18.77
CA GLN A 79 13.13 -1.13 19.17
C GLN A 79 12.84 -1.14 20.67
N ARG A 80 11.61 -1.53 21.04
CA ARG A 80 11.35 -1.93 22.42
C ARG A 80 12.35 -3.04 22.70
N PRO A 81 13.25 -2.87 23.67
CA PRO A 81 14.18 -3.93 24.01
C PRO A 81 13.38 -5.18 24.37
N ASP A 82 13.82 -6.33 23.87
CA ASP A 82 13.21 -7.61 24.24
C ASP A 82 13.25 -7.74 25.77
N PRO A 83 12.13 -8.14 26.42
CA PRO A 83 12.09 -8.23 27.89
C PRO A 83 13.14 -9.18 28.47
N ALA A 84 13.73 -10.07 27.65
CA ALA A 84 14.81 -10.96 28.05
C ALA A 84 16.19 -10.30 28.19
N GLU A 85 16.42 -9.09 27.67
CA GLU A 85 17.68 -8.36 27.88
C GLU A 85 17.70 -7.53 29.18
N VAL A 86 16.54 -7.19 29.71
CA VAL A 86 16.42 -6.37 30.94
C VAL A 86 17.01 -7.09 32.16
N ASP A 87 16.90 -8.41 32.23
CA ASP A 87 17.44 -9.20 33.35
C ASP A 87 18.98 -9.20 33.40
N ARG A 88 19.68 -9.17 32.26
CA ARG A 88 21.16 -9.26 32.25
C ARG A 88 21.85 -7.96 32.65
N ALA A 89 21.18 -6.81 32.51
CA ALA A 89 21.75 -5.50 32.84
C ALA A 89 21.69 -5.19 34.34
N SER A 90 20.77 -5.81 35.09
CA SER A 90 20.63 -5.60 36.53
C SER A 90 21.68 -6.36 37.37
N GLU A 91 22.33 -7.38 36.83
CA GLU A 91 23.28 -8.22 37.59
C GLU A 91 24.73 -7.68 37.58
N GLN A 92 25.05 -6.66 36.78
CA GLN A 92 26.43 -6.18 36.60
C GLN A 92 26.76 -4.89 37.38
N HIS A 93 25.78 -4.28 38.05
CA HIS A 93 25.96 -3.04 38.84
C HIS A 93 26.01 -3.27 40.36
N THR A 94 26.54 -4.41 40.81
CA THR A 94 26.97 -4.57 42.20
C THR A 94 28.40 -5.10 42.23
N GLY A 95 29.33 -4.17 42.09
CA GLY A 95 30.68 -4.30 42.64
C GLY A 95 30.99 -3.07 43.48
N PRO A 96 32.08 -3.06 44.24
CA PRO A 96 32.31 -3.90 45.41
C PRO A 96 32.67 -3.01 46.62
N LEU A 97 32.10 -3.23 47.80
CA LEU A 97 32.64 -2.68 49.05
C LEU A 97 32.45 -3.66 50.21
N LEU A 98 33.53 -3.83 50.99
CA LEU A 98 33.83 -4.80 52.05
C LEU A 98 34.17 -6.22 51.54
N GLY A 99 35.42 -6.71 51.63
CA GLY A 99 36.29 -6.70 52.82
C GLY A 99 35.75 -7.76 53.77
N ASP A 100 36.30 -8.97 53.85
CA ASP A 100 37.64 -9.22 54.37
C ASP A 100 38.28 -10.52 53.88
N LEU A 101 39.61 -10.46 53.86
CA LEU A 101 40.55 -11.55 53.65
C LEU A 101 40.59 -12.53 54.85
N ARG A 102 41.03 -13.75 54.54
CA ARG A 102 42.15 -14.47 55.19
C ARG A 102 41.82 -15.82 55.84
N ASN A 103 42.29 -16.86 55.14
CA ASN A 103 42.93 -18.10 55.61
C ASN A 103 43.08 -18.30 57.13
N GLY A 104 42.81 -19.54 57.58
CA GLY A 104 43.30 -20.12 58.83
C GLY A 104 42.45 -21.30 59.29
#